data_AF-A0A225VR28-F1
#
_entry.id   AF-A0A225VR28-F1
#
_cell.length_a   1.000
_cell.length_b   1.000
_cell.length_c   1.000
_cell.angle_alpha   90.00
_cell.angle_beta   90.00
_cell.angle_gamma   90.00
#
_symmetry.space_group_name_H-M   'P 1'
#
loop_
_entity.id
_entity.type
_entity.pdbx_description
1 polymer ?
#
loop_
_entity_poly.entity_id
_entity_poly.type
_entity_poly.pdbx_seq_one_letter_code
_entity_poly.pdbx_strand_id
1 'polypeptide(L)'
;MPVLEPAIASDSGHYEYSQTENTPSVSSSTDIPVNNTPHQYSMSRGVSTVKELWTEWHHGFTNQHSIQYLENTYGTQWRQSTKEAKFFSRRLCVIKYVRSLVSNRLSIETALEKADIERGRRNIDAFSKYLRSKK
;
A
#
# COMPACT_ATOMS: atom_id res chain seq x y z
N MET A 1 3.11 78.06 -11.34
CA MET A 1 1.96 78.40 -10.48
C MET A 1 1.27 77.11 -10.09
N PRO A 2 0.81 76.99 -8.83
CA PRO A 2 1.21 75.91 -7.94
C PRO A 2 0.01 75.04 -7.48
N VAL A 3 0.36 73.93 -6.81
CA VAL A 3 -0.34 73.29 -5.68
C VAL A 3 -1.74 72.68 -5.98
N LEU A 4 -2.23 71.61 -5.37
CA LEU A 4 -2.10 71.09 -4.01
C LEU A 4 -2.35 69.57 -4.01
N GLU A 5 -1.51 68.85 -3.26
CA GLU A 5 -1.87 67.62 -2.56
C GLU A 5 -2.90 67.93 -1.46
N PRO A 6 -3.74 66.96 -1.07
CA PRO A 6 -4.00 66.81 0.36
C PRO A 6 -3.89 65.36 0.85
N ALA A 7 -2.90 65.15 1.71
CA ALA A 7 -3.04 64.78 3.12
C ALA A 7 -3.95 63.59 3.49
N ILE A 8 -3.25 62.52 3.88
CA ILE A 8 -3.46 61.65 5.05
C ILE A 8 -4.74 61.85 5.89
N ALA A 9 -5.49 60.76 6.07
CA ALA A 9 -6.23 60.50 7.30
C ALA A 9 -6.07 59.01 7.65
N SER A 10 -5.30 58.77 8.70
CA SER A 10 -5.28 57.52 9.45
C SER A 10 -6.66 57.28 10.06
N ASP A 11 -7.28 56.13 9.80
CA ASP A 11 -8.28 55.58 10.71
C ASP A 11 -8.01 54.10 10.93
N SER A 12 -7.38 53.85 12.07
CA SER A 12 -7.17 52.55 12.67
C SER A 12 -8.51 52.01 13.18
N GLY A 13 -9.27 51.40 12.28
CA GLY A 13 -10.43 50.59 12.60
C GLY A 13 -10.02 49.15 12.95
N HIS A 14 -9.69 48.93 14.23
CA HIS A 14 -9.56 47.60 14.81
C HIS A 14 -10.97 46.98 14.89
N TYR A 15 -11.32 46.06 13.98
CA TYR A 15 -12.54 45.28 14.10
C TYR A 15 -12.25 43.98 14.83
N GLU A 16 -12.59 43.96 16.11
CA GLU A 16 -12.82 42.73 16.87
C GLU A 16 -14.28 42.36 16.66
N TYR A 17 -14.56 41.23 16.00
CA TYR A 17 -15.90 40.63 16.00
C TYR A 17 -15.81 39.20 16.48
N SER A 18 -16.50 38.96 17.59
CA SER A 18 -16.56 37.70 18.31
C SER A 18 -17.36 36.63 17.57
N GLN A 19 -16.94 35.39 17.86
CA GLN A 19 -17.58 34.09 17.70
C GLN A 19 -19.10 34.06 17.47
N THR A 20 -19.51 33.27 16.47
CA THR A 20 -20.32 32.04 16.52
C THR A 20 -21.09 31.96 15.22
N GLU A 21 -21.08 30.81 14.52
CA GLU A 21 -22.24 30.21 13.86
C GLU A 21 -21.92 28.75 13.53
N ASN A 22 -22.69 27.87 14.17
CA ASN A 22 -22.81 26.46 13.85
C ASN A 22 -23.37 26.31 12.42
N THR A 23 -22.66 25.60 11.55
CA THR A 23 -23.25 25.01 10.34
C THR A 23 -23.04 23.50 10.35
N PRO A 24 -24.09 22.67 10.47
CA PRO A 24 -24.01 21.23 10.31
C PRO A 24 -23.99 20.92 8.81
N SER A 25 -22.80 20.80 8.23
CA SER A 25 -22.66 20.44 6.82
C SER A 25 -22.75 18.92 6.65
N VAL A 26 -23.97 18.49 6.36
CA VAL A 26 -24.38 17.42 5.43
C VAL A 26 -23.34 16.33 5.10
N SER A 27 -23.68 15.13 5.54
CA SER A 27 -23.12 13.83 5.18
C SER A 27 -23.04 13.59 3.66
N SER A 28 -21.85 13.23 3.18
CA SER A 28 -21.51 12.39 2.00
C SER A 28 -19.97 12.39 1.97
N SER A 29 -19.20 11.34 2.23
CA SER A 29 -19.32 9.94 1.85
C SER A 29 -18.46 9.10 2.80
N THR A 30 -18.74 7.81 2.92
CA THR A 30 -17.95 6.83 3.67
C THR A 30 -16.52 6.70 3.13
N ASP A 31 -15.62 7.57 3.59
CA ASP A 31 -14.19 7.34 3.49
C ASP A 31 -13.79 6.41 4.64
N ILE A 32 -13.65 5.12 4.34
CA ILE A 32 -12.91 4.20 5.21
C ILE A 32 -11.46 4.68 5.21
N PRO A 33 -10.90 5.12 6.36
CA PRO A 33 -9.50 5.54 6.39
C PRO A 33 -8.65 4.27 6.24
N VAL A 34 -7.97 4.14 5.10
CA VAL A 34 -6.89 3.16 4.88
C VAL A 34 -5.70 3.59 5.74
N ASN A 35 -5.85 3.49 7.06
CA ASN A 35 -4.87 4.01 8.01
C ASN A 35 -3.96 2.90 8.50
N ASN A 36 -3.15 2.35 7.60
CA ASN A 36 -2.00 1.56 8.00
C ASN A 36 -0.76 2.42 7.80
N THR A 37 -0.33 3.09 8.87
CA THR A 37 1.05 3.58 8.93
C THR A 37 1.99 2.42 8.56
N PRO A 38 3.11 2.66 7.85
CA PRO A 38 4.01 1.58 7.41
C PRO A 38 4.49 0.67 8.55
N HIS A 39 4.43 1.15 9.80
CA HIS A 39 4.81 0.40 11.00
C HIS A 39 3.77 -0.63 11.47
N GLN A 40 2.55 -0.61 10.93
CA GLN A 40 1.46 -1.49 11.37
C GLN A 40 1.11 -2.59 10.36
N TYR A 41 1.74 -2.59 9.17
CA TYR A 41 1.44 -3.63 8.18
C TYR A 41 2.02 -4.99 8.59
N SER A 42 1.18 -6.01 8.56
CA SER A 42 1.59 -7.42 8.68
C SER A 42 1.01 -8.18 7.50
N MET A 43 1.85 -8.91 6.78
CA MET A 43 1.38 -9.77 5.69
C MET A 43 0.40 -10.83 6.20
N SER A 44 -0.64 -11.10 5.42
CA SER A 44 -1.72 -12.04 5.75
C SER A 44 -1.18 -13.45 5.93
N ARG A 45 -1.46 -14.10 7.06
CA ARG A 45 -1.07 -15.50 7.30
C ARG A 45 -2.03 -16.52 6.70
N GLY A 46 -3.22 -16.08 6.28
CA GLY A 46 -4.26 -16.91 5.72
C GLY A 46 -4.06 -17.25 4.24
N VAL A 47 -3.07 -16.65 3.57
CA VAL A 47 -2.79 -16.92 2.15
C VAL A 47 -2.43 -18.39 1.95
N SER A 48 -3.31 -19.07 1.25
CA SER A 48 -3.33 -20.51 1.06
C SER A 48 -3.09 -20.91 -0.39
N THR A 49 -3.11 -19.99 -1.35
CA THR A 49 -2.85 -20.22 -2.79
C THR A 49 -1.81 -19.24 -3.35
N VAL A 50 -1.16 -19.60 -4.46
CA VAL A 50 -0.27 -18.69 -5.18
C VAL A 50 -1.07 -17.52 -5.77
N LYS A 51 -2.31 -17.77 -6.20
CA LYS A 51 -3.25 -16.71 -6.65
C LYS A 51 -3.52 -15.68 -5.56
N GLU A 52 -3.89 -16.11 -4.35
CA GLU A 52 -4.09 -15.19 -3.21
C GLU A 52 -2.81 -14.40 -2.88
N LEU A 53 -1.64 -15.05 -2.93
CA LEU A 53 -0.37 -14.37 -2.72
C LEU A 53 -0.13 -13.29 -3.77
N TRP A 54 -0.42 -13.59 -5.03
CA TRP A 54 -0.30 -12.64 -6.14
C TRP A 54 -1.25 -11.45 -5.95
N THR A 55 -2.48 -11.71 -5.51
CA THR A 55 -3.46 -10.68 -5.19
C THR A 55 -2.97 -9.76 -4.08
N GLU A 56 -2.51 -10.30 -2.95
CA GLU A 56 -1.93 -9.48 -1.86
C GLU A 56 -0.73 -8.65 -2.36
N TRP A 57 0.06 -9.24 -3.26
CA TRP A 57 1.26 -8.58 -3.77
C TRP A 57 0.95 -7.36 -4.64
N HIS A 58 -0.04 -7.46 -5.51
CA HIS A 58 -0.32 -6.47 -6.55
C HIS A 58 -1.51 -5.57 -6.23
N HIS A 59 -2.57 -6.12 -5.64
CA HIS A 59 -3.81 -5.42 -5.33
C HIS A 59 -3.93 -5.11 -3.83
N GLY A 60 -3.28 -5.89 -2.98
CA GLY A 60 -3.48 -5.84 -1.53
C GLY A 60 -4.70 -6.64 -1.10
N PHE A 61 -5.04 -6.53 0.18
CA PHE A 61 -6.26 -7.09 0.77
C PHE A 61 -7.03 -5.99 1.51
N THR A 62 -8.33 -6.20 1.75
CA THR A 62 -9.28 -5.32 2.45
C THR A 62 -8.65 -4.17 3.24
N ASN A 63 -8.73 -2.95 2.69
CA ASN A 63 -8.22 -1.71 3.30
C ASN A 63 -6.73 -1.71 3.63
N GLN A 64 -5.93 -2.51 2.94
CA GLN A 64 -4.47 -2.52 3.04
C GLN A 64 -3.83 -2.35 1.67
N HIS A 65 -2.76 -1.57 1.65
CA HIS A 65 -1.96 -1.41 0.45
C HIS A 65 -1.35 -2.74 -0.01
N SER A 66 -1.07 -2.84 -1.31
CA SER A 66 -0.36 -3.98 -1.86
C SER A 66 1.08 -4.05 -1.35
N ILE A 67 1.64 -5.25 -1.26
CA ILE A 67 3.04 -5.42 -0.84
C ILE A 67 3.98 -4.69 -1.80
N GLN A 68 3.65 -4.67 -3.10
CA GLN A 68 4.43 -3.92 -4.08
C GLN A 68 4.43 -2.41 -3.80
N TYR A 69 3.29 -1.83 -3.42
CA TYR A 69 3.23 -0.42 -3.04
C TYR A 69 4.10 -0.16 -1.80
N LEU A 70 3.99 -1.00 -0.77
CA LEU A 70 4.78 -0.84 0.46
C LEU A 70 6.28 -0.92 0.21
N GLU A 71 6.71 -1.89 -0.61
CA GLU A 71 8.13 -2.06 -0.96
C GLU A 71 8.64 -0.85 -1.76
N ASN A 72 7.84 -0.32 -2.70
CA ASN A 72 8.24 0.82 -3.52
C ASN A 72 8.29 2.13 -2.72
N THR A 73 7.36 2.33 -1.79
CA THR A 73 7.21 3.59 -1.04
C THR A 73 8.13 3.64 0.19
N TYR A 74 8.29 2.51 0.89
CA TYR A 74 8.99 2.47 2.19
C TYR A 74 10.22 1.56 2.20
N GLY A 75 10.49 0.81 1.13
CA GLY A 75 11.63 -0.12 1.07
C GLY A 75 11.57 -1.17 2.18
N THR A 76 12.61 -1.28 2.98
CA THR A 76 12.65 -2.24 4.10
C THR A 76 11.92 -1.77 5.36
N GLN A 77 11.56 -0.48 5.45
CA GLN A 77 11.04 0.13 6.68
C GLN A 77 9.66 -0.37 7.09
N TRP A 78 8.83 -0.85 6.15
CA TRP A 78 7.51 -1.42 6.46
C TRP A 78 7.60 -2.82 7.08
N ARG A 79 8.76 -3.47 7.01
CA ARG A 79 8.98 -4.85 7.50
C ARG A 79 10.05 -4.88 8.59
N GLN A 80 9.80 -4.15 9.67
CA GLN A 80 10.76 -3.92 10.76
C GLN A 80 11.13 -5.19 11.54
N SER A 81 10.22 -6.16 11.63
CA SER A 81 10.51 -7.39 12.37
C SER A 81 11.26 -8.40 11.49
N THR A 82 12.21 -9.13 12.10
CA THR A 82 12.88 -10.26 11.45
C THR A 82 11.88 -11.30 10.92
N LYS A 83 10.72 -11.42 11.58
CA LYS A 83 9.61 -12.29 11.15
C LYS A 83 9.00 -11.80 9.83
N GLU A 84 8.69 -10.52 9.71
CA GLU A 84 8.18 -9.93 8.46
C GLU A 84 9.21 -10.01 7.35
N ALA A 85 10.48 -9.66 7.63
CA ALA A 85 11.54 -9.73 6.63
C ALA A 85 11.72 -11.17 6.07
N LYS A 86 11.68 -12.18 6.95
CA LYS A 86 11.72 -13.60 6.54
C LYS A 86 10.51 -13.97 5.70
N PHE A 87 9.31 -13.55 6.11
CA PHE A 87 8.08 -13.89 5.42
C PHE A 87 8.02 -13.24 4.03
N PHE A 88 8.43 -11.98 3.93
CA PHE A 88 8.56 -11.26 2.67
C PHE A 88 9.51 -12.00 1.74
N SER A 89 10.70 -12.35 2.22
CA SER A 89 11.72 -13.03 1.41
C SER A 89 11.23 -14.38 0.85
N ARG A 90 10.48 -15.13 1.66
CA ARG A 90 9.90 -16.41 1.22
C ARG A 90 8.86 -16.18 0.13
N ARG A 91 7.96 -15.22 0.31
CA ARG A 91 6.90 -14.89 -0.65
C ARG A 91 7.43 -14.28 -1.93
N LEU A 92 8.41 -13.40 -1.84
CA LEU A 92 9.10 -12.82 -2.99
C LEU A 92 9.70 -13.91 -3.89
N CYS A 93 10.22 -15.00 -3.31
CA CYS A 93 10.73 -16.12 -4.09
C CYS A 93 9.64 -16.75 -4.98
N VAL A 94 8.43 -16.90 -4.46
CA VAL A 94 7.29 -17.46 -5.21
C VAL A 94 6.82 -16.46 -6.27
N ILE A 95 6.73 -15.17 -5.94
CA ILE A 95 6.38 -14.11 -6.91
C ILE A 95 7.40 -14.02 -8.05
N LYS A 96 8.71 -14.11 -7.75
CA LYS A 96 9.76 -14.17 -8.76
C LYS A 96 9.62 -15.39 -9.66
N TYR A 97 9.22 -16.53 -9.10
CA TYR A 97 8.94 -17.72 -9.89
C TYR A 97 7.77 -17.50 -10.87
N VAL A 98 6.63 -17.00 -10.40
CA VAL A 98 5.49 -16.65 -11.26
C VAL A 98 5.90 -15.66 -12.36
N ARG A 99 6.66 -14.61 -12.02
CA ARG A 99 7.19 -13.65 -13.00
C ARG A 99 8.10 -14.30 -14.05
N SER A 100 8.89 -15.31 -13.68
CA SER A 100 9.70 -16.06 -14.65
C SER A 100 8.84 -16.87 -15.63
N LEU A 101 7.74 -17.48 -15.15
CA LEU A 101 6.78 -18.16 -16.02
C LEU A 101 6.12 -17.18 -17.00
N VAL A 102 5.70 -16.01 -16.52
CA VAL A 102 5.14 -14.95 -17.38
C VAL A 102 6.17 -14.47 -18.41
N SER A 103 7.43 -14.30 -18.00
CA SER A 103 8.52 -13.93 -18.91
C SER A 103 8.73 -14.98 -20.01
N ASN A 104 8.50 -16.25 -19.69
CA ASN A 104 8.51 -17.39 -20.61
C ASN A 104 7.21 -17.53 -21.45
N ARG A 105 6.52 -16.41 -21.72
CA ARG A 105 5.33 -16.32 -22.60
C ARG A 105 4.07 -17.01 -22.07
N LEU A 106 4.00 -17.34 -20.78
CA LEU A 106 2.73 -17.74 -20.16
C LEU A 106 1.89 -16.50 -19.83
N SER A 107 0.57 -16.62 -19.94
CA SER A 107 -0.34 -15.62 -19.37
C SER A 107 -0.24 -15.62 -17.84
N ILE A 108 -0.62 -14.52 -17.19
CA ILE A 108 -0.60 -14.44 -15.72
C ILE A 108 -1.45 -15.56 -15.11
N GLU A 109 -2.67 -15.79 -15.60
CA GLU A 109 -3.56 -16.82 -15.06
C GLU A 109 -2.95 -18.21 -15.23
N THR A 110 -2.41 -18.53 -16.41
CA THR A 110 -1.74 -19.81 -16.65
C THR A 110 -0.48 -19.98 -15.78
N ALA A 111 0.28 -18.91 -15.54
CA ALA A 111 1.45 -18.94 -14.69
C ALA A 111 1.09 -19.16 -13.21
N LEU A 112 0.00 -18.55 -12.73
CA LEU A 112 -0.52 -18.77 -11.38
C LEU A 112 -0.99 -20.21 -11.21
N GLU A 113 -1.82 -20.71 -12.14
CA GLU A 113 -2.31 -22.09 -12.12
C GLU A 113 -1.15 -23.09 -12.14
N LYS A 114 -0.19 -22.90 -13.05
CA LYS A 114 1.01 -23.76 -13.12
C LYS A 114 1.80 -23.74 -11.82
N ALA A 115 1.98 -22.58 -11.20
CA ALA A 115 2.70 -22.46 -9.93
C ALA A 115 1.94 -23.13 -8.78
N ASP A 116 0.60 -23.03 -8.74
CA ASP A 116 -0.23 -23.71 -7.73
C ASP A 116 -0.25 -25.24 -7.93
N ILE A 117 -0.29 -25.72 -9.17
CA ILE A 117 -0.15 -27.15 -9.49
C ILE A 117 1.21 -27.69 -9.02
N GLU A 118 2.31 -27.01 -9.38
CA GLU A 118 3.66 -27.44 -9.01
C GLU A 118 3.91 -27.38 -7.51
N ARG A 119 3.33 -26.38 -6.85
CA ARG A 119 3.31 -26.31 -5.39
C ARG A 119 2.67 -27.56 -4.78
N GLY A 120 1.59 -28.06 -5.37
CA GLY A 120 0.84 -29.19 -4.85
C GLY A 120 0.33 -28.92 -3.43
N ARG A 121 0.50 -29.89 -2.52
CA ARG A 121 0.02 -29.79 -1.13
C ARG A 121 0.92 -28.95 -0.20
N ARG A 122 2.00 -28.36 -0.72
CA ARG A 122 2.92 -27.54 0.09
C ARG A 122 2.27 -26.19 0.41
N ASN A 123 2.46 -25.70 1.64
CA ASN A 123 2.19 -24.30 1.93
C ASN A 123 3.19 -23.40 1.17
N ILE A 124 2.89 -22.10 1.09
CA ILE A 124 3.70 -21.11 0.35
C ILE A 124 5.17 -21.11 0.80
N ASP A 125 5.43 -21.25 2.10
CA ASP A 125 6.78 -21.26 2.66
C ASP A 125 7.57 -22.51 2.27
N ALA A 126 6.93 -23.68 2.34
CA ALA A 126 7.51 -24.95 1.89
C ALA A 126 7.77 -24.92 0.38
N PHE A 127 6.87 -24.32 -0.40
CA PHE A 127 7.08 -24.13 -1.83
C PHE A 127 8.26 -23.21 -2.13
N SER A 128 8.36 -22.09 -1.41
CA SER A 128 9.51 -21.18 -1.50
C SER A 128 10.85 -21.88 -1.24
N LYS A 129 10.91 -22.81 -0.28
CA LYS A 129 12.10 -23.63 -0.02
C LYS A 129 12.38 -24.61 -1.17
N TYR A 130 11.34 -25.28 -1.67
CA TYR A 130 11.45 -26.18 -2.82
C TYR A 130 11.98 -25.48 -4.08
N LEU A 131 11.48 -24.28 -4.39
CA LEU A 131 11.96 -23.48 -5.51
C LEU A 131 13.45 -23.11 -5.38
N ARG A 132 13.92 -22.85 -4.15
CA ARG A 132 15.33 -22.57 -3.89
C ARG A 132 16.22 -23.79 -4.03
N SER A 133 15.73 -25.00 -3.77
CA SER A 133 16.52 -26.23 -3.94
C SER A 133 16.63 -26.71 -5.39
N LYS A 134 15.92 -26.07 -6.32
CA LYS A 134 15.92 -26.40 -7.75
C LYS A 134 16.84 -25.53 -8.60
N LYS A 135 17.40 -24.48 -8.01
CA LYS A 135 18.44 -23.64 -8.61
C LYS A 135 19.80 -24.21 -8.29
#